data_AF-A0A0B4DYF2-F1
#
_entry.id   AF-A0A0B4DYF2-F1
#
_cell.length_a   1.000
_cell.length_b   1.000
_cell.length_c   1.000
_cell.angle_alpha   90.00
_cell.angle_beta   90.00
_cell.angle_gamma   90.00
#
_symmetry.space_group_name_H-M   'P 1'
#
loop_
_entity.id
_entity.type
_entity.pdbx_description
1 polymer ?
#
loop_
_entity_poly.entity_id
_entity_poly.type
_entity_poly.pdbx_seq_one_letter_code
_entity_poly.pdbx_strand_id
1 'polypeptide(L)'
;MTDDELKQLQQSYTKLKEETGRSPAYFYDALFRHAPELRKLFREDLEGQGMKFMTTLGVIIARLNDESAVAPQFQQLGKTHASLGVLTDHFAPMEEALIDTLRHALGKEMTLELEAMWRTAFKEISVKMIERGEIPGH
;
A
#
# COMPACT_ATOMS: atom_id res chain seq x y z
N MET A 1 -14.31 7.74 -5.31
CA MET A 1 -14.77 7.05 -4.09
C MET A 1 -15.86 7.88 -3.42
N THR A 2 -16.95 7.28 -2.96
CA THR A 2 -17.99 7.95 -2.15
C THR A 2 -17.56 8.04 -0.68
N ASP A 3 -18.25 8.86 0.11
CA ASP A 3 -17.95 8.97 1.55
C ASP A 3 -18.18 7.65 2.30
N ASP A 4 -19.17 6.86 1.89
CA ASP A 4 -19.45 5.57 2.51
C ASP A 4 -18.44 4.50 2.11
N GLU A 5 -17.97 4.52 0.86
CA GLU A 5 -16.85 3.70 0.42
C GLU A 5 -15.57 4.03 1.21
N LEU A 6 -15.28 5.31 1.42
CA LEU A 6 -14.13 5.73 2.20
C LEU A 6 -14.21 5.25 3.65
N LYS A 7 -15.39 5.32 4.28
CA LYS A 7 -15.59 4.80 5.65
C LYS A 7 -15.33 3.30 5.72
N GLN A 8 -15.83 2.51 4.79
CA GLN A 8 -15.59 1.07 4.76
C GLN A 8 -14.09 0.74 4.58
N LEU A 9 -13.40 1.50 3.72
CA LEU A 9 -11.97 1.37 3.52
C LEU A 9 -11.17 1.71 4.80
N GLN A 10 -11.56 2.77 5.51
CA GLN A 10 -10.96 3.15 6.80
C GLN A 10 -11.22 2.14 7.92
N GLN A 11 -12.44 1.58 7.99
CA GLN A 11 -12.80 0.55 8.95
C GLN A 11 -12.01 -0.75 8.72
N SER A 12 -11.95 -1.20 7.46
CA SER A 12 -11.16 -2.39 7.09
C SER A 12 -9.66 -2.17 7.29
N TYR A 13 -9.14 -0.96 7.04
CA TYR A 13 -7.76 -0.61 7.37
C TYR A 13 -7.48 -0.70 8.88
N THR A 14 -8.42 -0.26 9.72
CA THR A 14 -8.27 -0.33 11.19
C THR A 14 -8.14 -1.78 11.64
N LYS A 15 -8.98 -2.68 11.12
CA LYS A 15 -8.88 -4.12 11.38
C LYS A 15 -7.58 -4.73 10.87
N LEU A 16 -7.19 -4.36 9.65
CA LEU A 16 -5.91 -4.76 9.06
C LEU A 16 -4.76 -4.36 9.99
N LYS A 17 -4.74 -3.14 10.52
CA LYS A 17 -3.71 -2.65 11.44
C LYS A 17 -3.64 -3.45 12.74
N GLU A 18 -4.79 -3.81 13.31
CA GLU A 18 -4.86 -4.65 14.52
C GLU A 18 -4.28 -6.05 14.30
N GLU A 19 -4.58 -6.65 13.14
CA GLU A 19 -4.08 -7.99 12.78
C GLU A 19 -2.63 -7.98 12.30
N THR A 20 -2.22 -7.00 11.49
CA THR A 20 -0.83 -6.86 11.01
C THR A 20 0.13 -6.41 12.09
N GLY A 21 -0.35 -5.80 13.19
CA GLY A 21 0.44 -5.65 14.41
C GLY A 21 0.97 -6.98 14.96
N ARG A 22 0.39 -8.12 14.53
CA ARG A 22 0.84 -9.48 14.86
C ARG A 22 1.73 -10.12 13.78
N SER A 23 1.75 -9.59 12.55
CA SER A 23 2.58 -10.09 11.45
C SER A 23 2.83 -9.03 10.35
N PRO A 24 3.69 -8.03 10.60
CA PRO A 24 4.03 -6.99 9.61
C PRO A 24 4.85 -7.54 8.43
N ALA A 25 5.44 -8.73 8.59
CA ALA A 25 6.24 -9.39 7.56
C ALA A 25 5.40 -9.99 6.42
N TYR A 26 4.11 -10.28 6.65
CA TYR A 26 3.26 -10.97 5.67
C TYR A 26 3.19 -10.23 4.34
N PHE A 27 3.14 -8.90 4.37
CA PHE A 27 3.14 -8.09 3.15
C PHE A 27 4.40 -8.33 2.30
N TYR A 28 5.58 -8.35 2.92
CA TYR A 28 6.82 -8.59 2.17
C TYR A 28 6.97 -10.03 1.71
N ASP A 29 6.50 -11.00 2.50
CA ASP A 29 6.44 -12.39 2.06
C ASP A 29 5.52 -12.53 0.84
N ALA A 30 4.37 -11.86 0.84
CA ALA A 30 3.48 -11.80 -0.32
C ALA A 30 4.13 -11.09 -1.52
N LEU A 31 4.78 -9.95 -1.28
CA LEU A 31 5.49 -9.19 -2.32
C LEU A 31 6.55 -10.02 -3.01
N PHE A 32 7.38 -10.73 -2.25
CA PHE A 32 8.45 -11.55 -2.82
C PHE A 32 7.95 -12.86 -3.43
N ARG A 33 6.74 -13.32 -3.12
CA ARG A 33 6.07 -14.39 -3.88
C ARG A 33 5.62 -13.91 -5.25
N HIS A 34 5.07 -12.70 -5.34
CA HIS A 34 4.60 -12.11 -6.61
C HIS A 34 5.75 -11.59 -7.48
N ALA A 35 6.80 -11.07 -6.86
CA ALA A 35 7.94 -10.45 -7.53
C ALA A 35 9.25 -10.70 -6.75
N PRO A 36 9.83 -11.92 -6.86
CA PRO A 36 11.03 -12.32 -6.11
C PRO A 36 12.24 -11.40 -6.32
N GLU A 37 12.34 -10.82 -7.52
CA GLU A 37 13.41 -9.89 -7.90
C GLU A 37 13.40 -8.60 -7.10
N LEU A 38 12.26 -8.20 -6.52
CA LEU A 38 12.17 -7.01 -5.68
C LEU A 38 12.90 -7.18 -4.36
N ARG A 39 13.19 -8.41 -3.91
CA ARG A 39 13.93 -8.69 -2.67
C ARG A 39 15.25 -7.96 -2.59
N LYS A 40 15.90 -7.72 -3.73
CA LYS A 40 17.18 -7.00 -3.85
C LYS A 40 17.10 -5.51 -3.48
N LEU A 41 15.90 -4.92 -3.52
CA LEU A 41 15.65 -3.53 -3.16
C LEU A 41 15.51 -3.32 -1.64
N PHE A 42 15.34 -4.41 -0.86
CA PHE A 42 15.10 -4.35 0.57
C PHE A 42 16.33 -4.85 1.36
N ARG A 43 16.75 -4.08 2.38
CA ARG A 43 17.78 -4.52 3.34
C ARG A 43 17.24 -5.63 4.26
N GLU A 44 18.11 -6.28 5.03
CA GLU A 44 17.78 -7.46 5.85
C GLU A 44 16.68 -7.23 6.91
N ASP A 45 16.50 -6.01 7.44
CA ASP A 45 15.44 -5.69 8.41
C ASP A 45 14.10 -5.40 7.70
N LEU A 46 13.34 -6.46 7.44
CA LEU A 46 12.00 -6.39 6.84
C LEU A 46 10.91 -6.03 7.87
N GLU A 47 11.10 -6.36 9.15
CA GLU A 47 10.12 -6.06 10.21
C GLU A 47 9.98 -4.55 10.44
N GLY A 48 11.11 -3.84 10.55
CA GLY A 48 11.12 -2.38 10.68
C GLY A 48 10.58 -1.65 9.44
N GLN A 49 10.69 -2.26 8.25
CA GLN A 49 10.12 -1.73 7.02
C GLN A 49 8.60 -1.94 6.94
N GLY A 50 8.08 -3.05 7.49
CA GLY A 50 6.67 -3.41 7.39
C GLY A 50 5.80 -2.47 8.19
N MET A 51 6.27 -2.10 9.40
CA MET A 51 5.62 -1.09 10.22
C MET A 51 5.56 0.29 9.54
N LYS A 52 6.58 0.65 8.74
CA LYS A 52 6.58 1.92 7.98
C LYS A 52 5.57 1.90 6.85
N PHE A 53 5.51 0.81 6.07
CA PHE A 53 4.53 0.64 5.00
C PHE A 53 3.09 0.81 5.51
N MET A 54 2.73 0.06 6.57
CA MET A 54 1.39 0.11 7.13
C MET A 54 1.03 1.50 7.66
N THR A 55 1.95 2.14 8.38
CA THR A 55 1.74 3.51 8.90
C THR A 55 1.51 4.52 7.77
N THR A 56 2.31 4.46 6.71
CA THR A 56 2.17 5.33 5.55
C THR A 56 0.84 5.10 4.82
N LEU A 57 0.46 3.84 4.59
CA LEU A 57 -0.80 3.48 3.96
C LEU A 57 -2.00 4.05 4.74
N GLY A 58 -1.96 3.97 6.08
CA GLY A 58 -2.99 4.55 6.94
C GLY A 58 -3.11 6.06 6.86
N VAL A 59 -2.00 6.78 6.80
CA VAL A 59 -2.02 8.25 6.65
C VAL A 59 -2.67 8.64 5.34
N ILE A 60 -2.36 7.91 4.27
CA ILE A 60 -2.93 8.17 2.94
C ILE A 60 -4.43 7.87 2.95
N ILE A 61 -4.85 6.71 3.46
CA ILE A 61 -6.25 6.30 3.54
C ILE A 61 -7.10 7.26 4.38
N ALA A 62 -6.56 7.74 5.50
CA ALA A 62 -7.25 8.68 6.37
C ALA A 62 -7.52 10.04 5.69
N ARG A 63 -6.83 10.33 4.58
CA ARG A 63 -6.82 11.63 3.92
C ARG A 63 -7.07 11.53 2.41
N LEU A 64 -7.58 10.39 1.91
CA LEU A 64 -7.85 10.16 0.49
C LEU A 64 -8.73 11.26 -0.14
N ASN A 65 -9.70 11.79 0.61
CA ASN A 65 -10.59 12.87 0.16
C ASN A 65 -10.02 14.30 0.37
N ASP A 66 -8.85 14.45 0.99
CA ASP A 66 -8.19 15.75 1.23
C ASP A 66 -6.87 15.81 0.48
N GLU A 67 -6.95 15.89 -0.86
CA GLU A 67 -5.79 15.89 -1.74
C GLU A 67 -4.77 16.99 -1.40
N SER A 68 -5.25 18.16 -0.98
CA SER A 68 -4.40 19.30 -0.61
C SER A 68 -3.48 18.96 0.58
N ALA A 69 -3.98 18.21 1.56
CA ALA A 69 -3.26 17.86 2.76
C ALA A 69 -2.27 16.70 2.58
N VAL A 70 -2.43 15.87 1.54
CA VAL A 70 -1.56 14.70 1.26
C VAL A 70 -0.60 14.90 0.10
N ALA A 71 -0.79 15.92 -0.72
CA ALA A 71 0.05 16.19 -1.88
C ALA A 71 1.57 16.25 -1.54
N PRO A 72 2.02 16.94 -0.47
CA PRO A 72 3.44 16.93 -0.09
C PRO A 72 3.95 15.52 0.30
N GLN A 73 3.11 14.73 0.94
CA GLN A 73 3.42 13.37 1.39
C GLN A 73 3.58 12.45 0.17
N PHE A 74 2.68 12.53 -0.82
CA PHE A 74 2.83 11.77 -2.07
C PHE A 74 4.13 12.10 -2.79
N GLN A 75 4.50 13.39 -2.87
CA GLN A 75 5.77 13.78 -3.46
C GLN A 75 6.97 13.20 -2.69
N GLN A 76 6.99 13.35 -1.37
CA GLN A 76 8.10 12.83 -0.55
C GLN A 76 8.21 11.31 -0.62
N LEU A 77 7.08 10.61 -0.57
CA LEU A 77 7.02 9.16 -0.66
C LEU A 77 7.48 8.69 -2.05
N GLY A 78 6.98 9.30 -3.12
CA GLY A 78 7.35 8.95 -4.48
C GLY A 78 8.85 9.17 -4.74
N LYS A 79 9.42 10.30 -4.30
CA LYS A 79 10.88 10.55 -4.38
C LYS A 79 11.70 9.52 -3.60
N THR A 80 11.19 9.07 -2.44
CA THR A 80 11.85 8.04 -1.65
C THR A 80 11.79 6.68 -2.36
N HIS A 81 10.69 6.34 -3.02
CA HIS A 81 10.58 5.12 -3.81
C HIS A 81 11.53 5.16 -5.01
N ALA A 82 11.56 6.28 -5.74
CA ALA A 82 12.47 6.46 -6.88
C ALA A 82 13.95 6.34 -6.47
N SER A 83 14.35 6.95 -5.34
CA SER A 83 15.74 6.87 -4.86
C SER A 83 16.17 5.49 -4.39
N LEU A 84 15.20 4.62 -4.05
CA LEU A 84 15.42 3.21 -3.72
C LEU A 84 15.42 2.30 -4.96
N GLY A 85 15.26 2.85 -6.16
CA GLY A 85 15.23 2.09 -7.41
C GLY A 85 13.89 1.40 -7.69
N VAL A 86 12.80 1.86 -7.07
CA VAL A 86 11.45 1.42 -7.41
C VAL A 86 11.06 2.01 -8.77
N LEU A 87 10.51 1.16 -9.64
CA LEU A 87 9.98 1.52 -10.96
C LEU A 87 8.45 1.47 -10.93
N THR A 88 7.81 2.12 -11.90
CA THR A 88 6.34 2.06 -12.08
C THR A 88 5.82 0.62 -12.13
N ASP A 89 6.53 -0.30 -12.78
CA ASP A 89 6.11 -1.69 -12.94
C ASP A 89 6.11 -2.48 -11.62
N HIS A 90 6.83 -2.01 -10.60
CA HIS A 90 6.85 -2.65 -9.28
C HIS A 90 5.57 -2.40 -8.48
N PHE A 91 4.68 -1.49 -8.90
CA PHE A 91 3.43 -1.21 -8.20
C PHE A 91 2.38 -2.31 -8.39
N ALA A 92 2.35 -2.99 -9.54
CA ALA A 92 1.42 -4.09 -9.79
C ALA A 92 1.61 -5.28 -8.82
N PRO A 93 2.83 -5.84 -8.63
CA PRO A 93 3.03 -6.89 -7.62
C PRO A 93 2.84 -6.37 -6.19
N MET A 94 3.04 -5.07 -5.95
CA MET A 94 2.78 -4.44 -4.65
C MET A 94 1.29 -4.37 -4.33
N GLU A 95 0.44 -4.14 -5.34
CA GLU A 95 -1.02 -4.25 -5.23
C GLU A 95 -1.43 -5.66 -4.82
N GLU A 96 -0.96 -6.69 -5.54
CA GLU A 96 -1.30 -8.08 -5.23
C GLU A 96 -0.85 -8.50 -3.83
N ALA A 97 0.33 -8.05 -3.40
CA ALA A 97 0.82 -8.28 -2.05
C ALA A 97 -0.08 -7.64 -0.97
N LEU A 98 -0.55 -6.41 -1.21
CA LEU A 98 -1.50 -5.75 -0.31
C LEU A 98 -2.83 -6.51 -0.24
N ILE A 99 -3.37 -6.95 -1.38
CA ILE A 99 -4.62 -7.70 -1.43
C ILE A 99 -4.49 -9.06 -0.73
N ASP A 100 -3.40 -9.79 -0.94
CA ASP A 100 -3.11 -11.02 -0.20
C ASP A 100 -3.06 -10.77 1.32
N THR A 101 -2.44 -9.66 1.73
CA THR A 101 -2.35 -9.27 3.15
C THR A 101 -3.73 -8.98 3.74
N LEU A 102 -4.58 -8.26 3.00
CA LEU A 102 -5.95 -7.97 3.39
C LEU A 102 -6.80 -9.25 3.49
N ARG A 103 -6.69 -10.16 2.52
CA ARG A 103 -7.39 -11.45 2.55
C ARG A 103 -6.97 -12.28 3.75
N HIS A 104 -5.68 -12.29 4.07
CA HIS A 104 -5.17 -13.00 5.24
C HIS A 104 -5.70 -12.40 6.55
N ALA A 105 -5.66 -11.08 6.70
CA ALA A 105 -6.07 -10.39 7.92
C ALA A 105 -7.59 -10.38 8.14
N LEU A 106 -8.37 -10.14 7.08
CA LEU A 106 -9.82 -9.94 7.17
C LEU A 106 -10.62 -11.24 6.95
N GLY A 107 -10.01 -12.26 6.34
CA GLY A 107 -10.63 -13.55 6.10
C GLY A 107 -11.98 -13.41 5.38
N LYS A 108 -13.06 -13.87 6.03
CA LYS A 108 -14.43 -13.82 5.48
C LYS A 108 -14.99 -12.41 5.32
N GLU A 109 -14.41 -11.43 6.01
CA GLU A 109 -14.82 -10.04 5.87
C GLU A 109 -14.28 -9.39 4.58
N MET A 110 -13.27 -10.00 3.94
CA MET A 110 -12.78 -9.56 2.64
C MET A 110 -13.75 -9.98 1.53
N THR A 111 -14.80 -9.19 1.34
CA THR A 111 -15.76 -9.39 0.24
C THR A 111 -15.14 -8.99 -1.11
N LEU A 112 -15.74 -9.45 -2.21
CA LEU A 112 -15.30 -9.05 -3.56
C LEU A 112 -15.44 -7.54 -3.79
N GLU A 113 -16.46 -6.92 -3.20
CA GLU A 113 -16.68 -5.47 -3.25
C GLU A 113 -15.58 -4.72 -2.49
N LEU A 114 -15.27 -5.16 -1.27
CA LEU A 114 -14.21 -4.55 -0.46
C LEU A 114 -12.85 -4.70 -1.15
N GLU A 115 -12.56 -5.84 -1.77
CA GLU A 115 -11.35 -6.03 -2.57
C GLU A 115 -11.28 -5.03 -3.73
N ALA A 116 -12.36 -4.89 -4.52
CA ALA A 116 -12.40 -3.95 -5.62
C ALA A 116 -12.19 -2.49 -5.17
N MET A 117 -12.72 -2.13 -4.01
CA MET A 117 -12.49 -0.82 -3.39
C MET A 117 -11.02 -0.62 -3.01
N TRP A 118 -10.39 -1.62 -2.39
CA TRP A 118 -8.97 -1.57 -2.04
C TRP A 118 -8.05 -1.43 -3.25
N ARG A 119 -8.34 -2.17 -4.33
CA ARG A 119 -7.60 -2.06 -5.60
C ARG A 119 -7.75 -0.68 -6.22
N THR A 120 -8.98 -0.14 -6.21
CA THR A 120 -9.25 1.22 -6.70
C THR A 120 -8.47 2.27 -5.90
N ALA A 121 -8.52 2.18 -4.57
CA ALA A 121 -7.78 3.07 -3.68
C ALA A 121 -6.27 2.98 -3.92
N PHE A 122 -5.72 1.77 -3.99
CA PHE A 122 -4.30 1.56 -4.23
C PHE A 122 -3.85 2.14 -5.58
N LYS A 123 -4.66 1.98 -6.63
CA LYS A 123 -4.38 2.55 -7.94
C LYS A 123 -4.36 4.07 -7.92
N GLU A 124 -5.35 4.71 -7.27
CA GLU A 124 -5.39 6.18 -7.12
C GLU A 124 -4.15 6.71 -6.39
N ILE A 125 -3.74 6.02 -5.31
CA ILE A 125 -2.54 6.34 -4.54
C ILE A 125 -1.28 6.19 -5.39
N SER A 126 -1.17 5.06 -6.11
CA SER A 126 -0.01 4.73 -6.93
C SER A 126 0.21 5.75 -8.03
N VAL A 127 -0.85 6.13 -8.75
CA VAL A 127 -0.79 7.17 -9.80
C VAL A 127 -0.26 8.48 -9.21
N LYS A 128 -0.83 8.94 -8.09
CA LYS A 128 -0.40 10.18 -7.42
C LYS A 128 1.06 10.13 -6.95
N MET A 129 1.52 8.98 -6.46
CA MET A 129 2.91 8.78 -6.05
C MET A 129 3.89 8.74 -7.23
N ILE A 130 3.52 8.04 -8.31
CA ILE A 130 4.34 7.93 -9.52
C ILE A 130 4.52 9.32 -10.14
N GLU A 131 3.42 10.04 -10.36
CA GLU A 131 3.44 11.37 -10.98
C GLU A 131 4.19 12.40 -10.13
N ARG A 132 3.86 12.52 -8.85
CA ARG A 132 4.44 13.54 -7.96
C ARG A 132 5.87 13.21 -7.52
N GLY A 133 6.20 11.91 -7.52
CA GLY A 133 7.51 11.39 -7.16
C GLY A 133 8.49 11.31 -8.31
N GLU A 134 8.04 11.51 -9.55
CA GLU A 134 8.81 11.31 -10.77
C GLU A 134 9.41 9.90 -10.83
N ILE A 135 8.62 8.90 -10.44
CA ILE A 135 9.06 7.50 -10.43
C ILE A 135 9.28 7.07 -11.89
N PRO A 136 10.47 6.55 -12.23
CA PRO A 136 10.76 6.15 -13.60
C PRO A 136 9.91 4.95 -14.05
N GLY A 137 9.47 5.03 -15.29
CA GLY A 137 8.99 3.86 -16.04
C GLY A 137 10.15 2.94 -16.45
N HIS A 138 9.80 1.82 -17.06
CA HIS A 138 10.75 0.82 -17.52
C HIS A 138 11.46 1.18 -18.84
#